data_AF-A0A4R6LRS1-F1
#
_entry.id   AF-A0A4R6LRS1-F1
#
_cell.length_a   1.000
_cell.length_b   1.000
_cell.length_c   1.000
_cell.angle_alpha   90.00
_cell.angle_beta   90.00
_cell.angle_gamma   90.00
#
_symmetry.space_group_name_H-M   'P 1'
#
loop_
_entity.id
_entity.type
_entity.pdbx_description
1 polymer ?
#
loop_
_entity_poly.entity_id
_entity_poly.type
_entity_poly.pdbx_seq_one_letter_code
_entity_poly.pdbx_strand_id
1 'polypeptide(L)'
;MKNYLVTFILFFLIAFMLSPAVFADQIVLQNGQQLRGDVQNPSLTLQTSYAELNLQSQYLNKIERANGNFVVRASASNRFSGQLLSDIIFLSNGREQTFSAAEISSVDFSNNDAFNDNTQISVSLRNDDFFSASTVENSIRINTSLGSLNISYNNLNAIEYLRGEDIYLIRRRNASNIKANLNGQSIIVWPAAGEIFKLGFEHVSEIVFN
;
A
#
# COMPACT_ATOMS: atom_id res chain seq x y z
N MET A 1 15.71 57.62 -11.48
CA MET A 1 15.44 56.84 -10.25
C MET A 1 14.14 56.04 -10.31
N LYS A 2 13.00 56.62 -10.73
CA LYS A 2 11.69 55.94 -10.79
C LYS A 2 11.68 54.65 -11.63
N ASN A 3 12.38 54.64 -12.78
CA ASN A 3 12.42 53.48 -13.67
C ASN A 3 13.17 52.29 -13.06
N TYR A 4 14.25 52.53 -12.32
CA TYR A 4 15.00 51.45 -11.64
C TYR A 4 14.21 50.81 -10.50
N LEU A 5 13.39 51.60 -9.80
CA LEU A 5 12.49 51.09 -8.76
C LEU A 5 11.43 50.15 -9.34
N VAL A 6 10.84 50.52 -10.48
CA VAL A 6 9.85 49.70 -11.18
C VAL A 6 10.50 48.40 -11.69
N THR A 7 11.70 48.47 -12.27
CA THR A 7 12.41 47.27 -12.72
C THR A 7 12.76 46.34 -11.56
N PHE A 8 13.17 46.88 -10.42
CA PHE A 8 13.48 46.09 -9.22
C PHE A 8 12.25 45.40 -8.64
N ILE A 9 11.11 46.10 -8.55
CA ILE A 9 9.83 45.53 -8.11
C ILE A 9 9.38 44.41 -9.05
N LEU A 10 9.52 44.60 -10.36
CA LEU A 10 9.17 43.59 -11.35
C LEU A 10 10.05 42.34 -11.23
N PHE A 11 11.36 42.52 -11.02
CA PHE A 11 12.29 41.42 -10.82
C PHE A 11 12.00 40.64 -9.53
N PHE A 12 11.63 41.34 -8.46
CA PHE A 12 11.28 40.73 -7.17
C PHE A 12 9.98 39.91 -7.27
N LEU A 13 8.97 40.42 -7.98
CA LEU A 13 7.71 39.70 -8.24
C LEU A 13 7.93 38.43 -9.08
N ILE A 14 8.77 38.51 -10.13
CA ILE A 14 9.11 37.35 -10.96
C ILE A 14 9.87 36.30 -10.13
N ALA A 15 10.83 36.72 -9.30
CA ALA A 15 11.55 35.80 -8.41
C ALA A 15 10.63 35.11 -7.39
N PHE A 16 9.61 35.81 -6.88
CA PHE A 16 8.63 35.25 -5.95
C PHE A 16 7.63 34.30 -6.63
N MET A 17 7.28 34.54 -7.90
CA MET A 17 6.44 33.62 -8.68
C MET A 17 7.19 32.37 -9.18
N LEU A 18 8.51 32.46 -9.30
CA LEU A 18 9.38 31.34 -9.71
C LEU A 18 9.90 30.51 -8.52
N SER A 19 9.49 30.80 -7.28
CA SER A 19 9.86 29.94 -6.16
C SER A 19 9.21 28.57 -6.34
N PRO A 20 9.98 27.47 -6.42
CA PRO A 20 9.40 26.15 -6.54
C PRO A 20 8.49 25.89 -5.34
N ALA A 21 7.36 25.24 -5.57
CA ALA A 21 6.57 24.69 -4.47
C ALA A 21 7.50 23.77 -3.66
N VAL A 22 7.72 24.12 -2.39
CA VAL A 22 8.49 23.26 -1.49
C VAL A 22 7.55 22.12 -1.12
N PHE A 23 7.68 20.99 -1.83
CA PHE A 23 7.09 19.73 -1.43
C PHE A 23 7.83 19.27 -0.17
N ALA A 24 7.08 19.15 0.92
CA ALA A 24 7.57 18.65 2.19
C ALA A 24 6.47 17.79 2.79
N ASP A 25 6.87 16.65 3.35
CA ASP A 25 5.99 15.78 4.11
C ASP A 25 5.47 16.51 5.35
N GLN A 26 4.34 16.01 5.86
CA GLN A 26 3.72 16.54 7.04
C GLN A 26 3.45 15.42 8.04
N ILE A 27 3.93 15.61 9.27
CA ILE A 27 3.64 14.70 10.39
C ILE A 27 2.75 15.42 11.40
N VAL A 28 1.70 14.73 11.85
CA VAL A 28 0.78 15.17 12.90
C VAL A 28 0.93 14.21 14.07
N LEU A 29 1.22 14.77 15.24
CA LEU A 29 1.36 14.01 16.48
C LEU A 29 0.02 13.92 17.22
N GLN A 30 -0.10 12.96 18.13
CA GLN A 30 -1.32 12.76 18.92
C GLN A 30 -1.65 13.93 19.85
N ASN A 31 -0.66 14.74 20.22
CA ASN A 31 -0.86 15.98 20.97
C ASN A 31 -1.36 17.16 20.10
N GLY A 32 -1.60 16.94 18.80
CA GLY A 32 -2.05 17.95 17.84
C GLY A 32 -0.94 18.79 17.20
N GLN A 33 0.32 18.59 17.61
CA GLN A 33 1.45 19.27 16.99
C GLN A 33 1.61 18.81 15.54
N GLN A 34 1.87 19.78 14.64
CA GLN A 34 2.12 19.54 13.23
C GLN A 34 3.51 20.01 12.87
N LEU A 35 4.27 19.19 12.15
CA LEU A 35 5.60 19.51 11.67
C LEU A 35 5.65 19.30 10.15
N ARG A 36 6.41 20.15 9.46
CA ARG A 36 6.72 20.03 8.04
C ARG A 36 8.21 19.76 7.87
N GLY A 37 8.54 18.86 6.96
CA GLY A 37 9.88 18.33 6.80
C GLY A 37 9.85 17.10 5.90
N ASP A 38 10.85 16.23 6.01
CA ASP A 38 10.98 15.08 5.13
C ASP A 38 11.10 13.80 5.95
N VAL A 39 10.31 12.77 5.61
CA VAL A 39 10.47 11.43 6.17
C VAL A 39 11.74 10.80 5.57
N GLN A 40 12.68 10.41 6.43
CA GLN A 40 13.98 9.86 6.02
C GLN A 40 13.97 8.33 5.92
N ASN A 41 12.92 7.66 6.41
CA ASN A 41 12.81 6.21 6.34
C ASN A 41 12.74 5.76 4.87
N PRO A 42 13.64 4.88 4.39
CA PRO A 42 13.49 4.30 3.05
C PRO A 42 12.29 3.35 2.97
N SER A 43 11.94 2.71 4.10
CA SER A 43 10.79 1.84 4.22
C SER A 43 10.25 1.82 5.66
N LEU A 44 9.01 1.34 5.79
CA LEU A 44 8.27 1.25 7.04
C LEU A 44 7.66 -0.14 7.21
N THR A 45 7.79 -0.70 8.42
CA THR A 45 7.29 -2.01 8.78
C THR A 45 5.90 -1.90 9.39
N LEU A 46 4.95 -2.64 8.82
CA LEU A 46 3.56 -2.72 9.26
C LEU A 46 3.19 -4.17 9.60
N GLN A 47 2.85 -4.44 10.85
CA GLN A 47 2.29 -5.72 11.26
C GLN A 47 0.79 -5.76 10.97
N THR A 48 0.41 -6.46 9.92
CA THR A 48 -1.01 -6.69 9.56
C THR A 48 -1.51 -8.00 10.19
N SER A 49 -2.79 -8.33 10.00
CA SER A 49 -3.33 -9.62 10.44
C SER A 49 -2.91 -10.81 9.58
N TYR A 50 -2.28 -10.59 8.42
CA TYR A 50 -1.92 -11.63 7.44
C TYR A 50 -0.42 -11.71 7.17
N ALA A 51 0.35 -10.66 7.45
CA ALA A 51 1.80 -10.61 7.27
C ALA A 51 2.44 -9.42 8.01
N GLU A 52 3.74 -9.51 8.26
CA GLU A 52 4.58 -8.34 8.47
C GLU A 52 4.98 -7.80 7.10
N LEU A 53 4.65 -6.54 6.82
CA LEU A 53 4.89 -5.90 5.53
C LEU A 53 5.99 -4.85 5.67
N ASN A 54 6.98 -4.92 4.79
CA ASN A 54 7.97 -3.86 4.60
C ASN A 54 7.53 -3.00 3.40
N LEU A 55 7.08 -1.77 3.67
CA LEU A 55 6.50 -0.86 2.68
C LEU A 55 7.48 0.24 2.31
N GLN A 56 7.75 0.44 1.02
CA GLN A 56 8.72 1.43 0.57
C GLN A 56 8.12 2.85 0.63
N SER A 57 8.77 3.75 1.37
CA SER A 57 8.24 5.09 1.65
C SER A 57 7.97 5.91 0.40
N GLN A 58 8.78 5.73 -0.65
CA GLN A 58 8.63 6.42 -1.94
C GLN A 58 7.28 6.16 -2.63
N TYR A 59 6.57 5.09 -2.26
CA TYR A 59 5.23 4.78 -2.80
C TYR A 59 4.10 5.11 -1.84
N LEU A 60 4.42 5.59 -0.63
CA LEU A 60 3.41 5.90 0.38
C LEU A 60 2.81 7.28 0.13
N ASN A 61 1.50 7.37 0.33
CA ASN A 61 0.76 8.62 0.20
C ASN A 61 0.39 9.14 1.59
N LYS A 62 -0.07 8.24 2.46
CA LYS A 62 -0.56 8.58 3.79
C LYS A 62 -0.44 7.42 4.77
N ILE A 63 -0.13 7.74 6.01
CA ILE A 63 -0.31 6.86 7.17
C ILE A 63 -1.21 7.59 8.15
N GLU A 64 -2.28 6.94 8.61
CA GLU A 64 -3.19 7.56 9.58
C GLU A 64 -3.66 6.55 10.62
N ARG A 65 -3.74 6.99 11.87
CA ARG A 65 -4.28 6.17 12.94
C ARG A 65 -5.81 6.08 12.80
N ALA A 66 -6.33 4.86 12.76
CA ALA A 66 -7.75 4.56 12.70
C ALA A 66 -8.07 3.35 13.59
N ASN A 67 -9.02 3.50 14.51
CA ASN A 67 -9.52 2.42 15.38
C ASN A 67 -8.41 1.67 16.15
N GLY A 68 -7.40 2.38 16.65
CA GLY A 68 -6.29 1.79 17.41
C GLY A 68 -5.13 1.25 16.56
N ASN A 69 -5.33 1.06 15.26
CA ASN A 69 -4.32 0.66 14.28
C ASN A 69 -3.94 1.82 13.36
N PHE A 70 -3.04 1.58 12.41
CA PHE A 70 -2.74 2.45 11.30
C PHE A 70 -3.35 1.92 10.00
N VAL A 71 -3.80 2.85 9.16
CA VAL A 71 -4.13 2.62 7.76
C VAL A 71 -3.04 3.28 6.93
N VAL A 72 -2.37 2.49 6.11
CA VAL A 72 -1.34 2.94 5.17
C VAL A 72 -1.93 2.93 3.77
N ARG A 73 -1.85 4.08 3.10
CA ARG A 73 -2.26 4.25 1.70
C ARG A 73 -1.02 4.49 0.87
N ALA A 74 -0.93 3.76 -0.24
CA ALA A 74 0.16 3.87 -1.19
C ALA A 74 -0.39 4.13 -2.61
N SER A 75 0.52 4.32 -3.57
CA SER A 75 0.21 4.46 -4.99
C SER A 75 -0.64 3.27 -5.50
N ALA A 76 -1.24 3.39 -6.70
CA ALA A 76 -2.14 2.38 -7.28
C ALA A 76 -3.30 1.94 -6.36
N SER A 77 -3.80 2.86 -5.52
CA SER A 77 -4.90 2.64 -4.58
C SER A 77 -4.65 1.56 -3.52
N ASN A 78 -3.40 1.15 -3.31
CA ASN A 78 -3.04 0.17 -2.30
C ASN A 78 -3.40 0.69 -0.89
N ARG A 79 -4.00 -0.18 -0.08
CA ARG A 79 -4.46 0.08 1.29
C ARG A 79 -4.11 -1.12 2.16
N PHE A 80 -3.32 -0.86 3.20
CA PHE A 80 -2.94 -1.84 4.21
C PHE A 80 -3.35 -1.34 5.59
N SER A 81 -3.73 -2.23 6.50
CA SER A 81 -4.07 -1.89 7.87
C SER A 81 -3.39 -2.80 8.88
N GLY A 82 -2.85 -2.19 9.95
CA GLY A 82 -2.05 -2.92 10.93
C GLY A 82 -1.39 -2.02 11.97
N GLN A 83 -0.53 -2.62 12.78
CA GLN A 83 0.29 -1.91 13.74
C GLN A 83 1.58 -1.43 13.07
N LEU A 84 1.83 -0.12 13.09
CA LEU A 84 3.10 0.44 12.64
C LEU A 84 4.19 0.05 13.65
N LEU A 85 5.21 -0.67 13.19
CA LEU A 85 6.34 -1.11 14.02
C LEU A 85 7.54 -0.16 13.92
N SER A 86 7.64 0.58 12.81
CA SER A 86 8.73 1.54 12.60
C SER A 86 8.50 2.85 13.34
N ASP A 87 9.58 3.38 13.92
CA ASP A 87 9.68 4.79 14.26
C ASP A 87 9.91 5.61 12.99
N ILE A 88 9.41 6.86 13.00
CA ILE A 88 9.59 7.79 11.88
C ILE A 88 10.73 8.74 12.18
N ILE A 89 11.73 8.71 11.31
CA ILE A 89 12.86 9.64 11.28
C ILE A 89 12.44 10.81 10.40
N PHE A 90 12.33 12.00 10.99
CA PHE A 90 11.79 13.19 10.35
C PHE A 90 12.78 14.34 10.41
N LEU A 91 13.18 14.85 9.24
CA LEU A 91 14.08 16.00 9.14
C LEU A 91 13.26 17.28 8.99
N SER A 92 13.30 18.15 10.00
CA SER A 92 12.58 19.43 9.99
C SER A 92 13.50 20.56 10.43
N ASN A 93 13.57 21.64 9.64
CA ASN A 93 14.44 22.80 9.90
C ASN A 93 15.92 22.43 10.14
N GLY A 94 16.43 21.45 9.39
CA GLY A 94 17.81 20.97 9.50
C GLY A 94 18.10 20.14 10.77
N ARG A 95 17.06 19.73 11.51
CA ARG A 95 17.19 18.87 12.68
C ARG A 95 16.40 17.59 12.48
N GLU A 96 17.06 16.46 12.69
CA GLU A 96 16.43 15.15 12.70
C GLU A 96 15.73 14.92 14.05
N GLN A 97 14.52 14.37 13.99
CA GLN A 97 13.71 13.98 15.13
C GLN A 97 13.15 12.58 14.86
N THR A 98 13.10 11.75 15.90
CA THR A 98 12.52 10.40 15.81
C THR A 98 11.22 10.37 16.58
N PHE A 99 10.15 9.91 15.93
CA PHE A 99 8.83 9.77 16.52
C PHE A 99 8.43 8.29 16.56
N SER A 100 8.06 7.82 17.75
CA SER A 100 7.52 6.48 17.88
C SER A 100 6.11 6.38 17.30
N ALA A 101 5.70 5.17 16.91
CA ALA A 101 4.33 4.90 16.44
C ALA A 101 3.23 5.31 17.46
N ALA A 102 3.57 5.41 18.75
CA ALA A 102 2.67 5.87 19.80
C ALA A 102 2.45 7.40 19.77
N GLU A 103 3.40 8.18 19.27
CA GLU A 103 3.32 9.63 19.21
C GLU A 103 2.62 10.12 17.94
N ILE A 104 2.57 9.27 16.91
CA ILE A 104 2.08 9.62 15.58
C ILE A 104 0.57 9.49 15.50
N SER A 105 -0.07 10.53 14.95
CA SER A 105 -1.46 10.53 14.52
C SER A 105 -1.57 10.27 13.02
N SER A 106 -0.85 11.05 12.20
CA SER A 106 -0.78 10.84 10.76
C SER A 106 0.51 11.36 10.15
N VAL A 107 0.79 10.86 8.94
CA VAL A 107 1.89 11.30 8.08
C VAL A 107 1.32 11.42 6.67
N ASP A 108 1.46 12.59 6.07
CA ASP A 108 1.12 12.85 4.68
C ASP A 108 2.43 13.00 3.89
N PHE A 109 2.61 12.15 2.88
CA PHE A 109 3.80 12.14 2.04
C PHE A 109 3.57 13.04 0.82
N SER A 110 4.48 13.96 0.59
CA SER A 110 4.35 15.03 -0.40
C SER A 110 4.70 14.60 -1.81
N ASN A 111 5.62 13.64 -1.94
CA ASN A 111 5.97 12.98 -3.19
C ASN A 111 5.72 11.49 -3.04
N ASN A 112 4.93 10.94 -3.95
CA ASN A 112 4.82 9.50 -4.14
C ASN A 112 5.04 9.17 -5.61
N ASP A 113 5.86 8.15 -5.84
CA ASP A 113 6.08 7.61 -7.16
C ASP A 113 4.87 6.75 -7.56
N ALA A 114 4.48 6.87 -8.83
CA ALA A 114 3.55 5.91 -9.41
C ALA A 114 4.24 4.55 -9.50
N PHE A 115 3.62 3.51 -8.95
CA PHE A 115 4.07 2.14 -9.16
C PHE A 115 3.27 1.52 -10.32
N ASN A 116 3.95 1.27 -11.43
CA ASN A 116 3.34 0.71 -12.65
C ASN A 116 3.63 -0.79 -12.82
N ASP A 117 4.51 -1.36 -12.00
CA ASP A 117 4.84 -2.78 -12.02
C ASP A 117 3.90 -3.56 -11.07
N ASN A 118 4.00 -4.88 -11.03
CA ASN A 118 3.25 -5.76 -10.12
C ASN A 118 1.74 -5.52 -9.99
N THR A 119 1.05 -5.48 -11.13
CA THR A 119 -0.41 -5.34 -11.22
C THR A 119 -1.10 -6.53 -11.88
N GLN A 120 -0.48 -7.71 -11.87
CA GLN A 120 -1.04 -8.93 -12.50
C GLN A 120 -2.34 -9.38 -11.83
N ILE A 121 -2.47 -9.14 -10.53
CA ILE A 121 -3.66 -9.44 -9.75
C ILE A 121 -4.07 -8.23 -8.90
N SER A 122 -5.35 -8.17 -8.57
CA SER A 122 -5.89 -7.30 -7.52
C SER A 122 -6.44 -8.16 -6.39
N VAL A 123 -6.01 -7.88 -5.17
CA VAL A 123 -6.34 -8.67 -3.98
C VAL A 123 -7.19 -7.81 -3.04
N SER A 124 -8.37 -8.32 -2.71
CA SER A 124 -9.22 -7.80 -1.65
C SER A 124 -9.22 -8.77 -0.48
N LEU A 125 -8.91 -8.27 0.71
CA LEU A 125 -8.87 -9.07 1.93
C LEU A 125 -10.13 -8.89 2.78
N ARG A 126 -10.36 -9.82 3.70
CA ARG A 126 -11.54 -9.82 4.58
C ARG A 126 -11.55 -8.67 5.60
N ASN A 127 -10.40 -8.03 5.83
CA ASN A 127 -10.24 -6.85 6.69
C ASN A 127 -10.32 -5.52 5.91
N ASP A 128 -10.84 -5.55 4.68
CA ASP A 128 -10.97 -4.41 3.76
C ASP A 128 -9.64 -3.82 3.28
N ASP A 129 -8.53 -4.51 3.50
CA ASP A 129 -7.27 -4.20 2.81
C ASP A 129 -7.37 -4.58 1.34
N PHE A 130 -6.69 -3.80 0.51
CA PHE A 130 -6.73 -3.94 -0.93
C PHE A 130 -5.36 -3.61 -1.51
N PHE A 131 -4.86 -4.44 -2.41
CA PHE A 131 -3.61 -4.13 -3.09
C PHE A 131 -3.51 -4.81 -4.46
N SER A 132 -2.73 -4.19 -5.34
CA SER A 132 -2.28 -4.81 -6.59
C SER A 132 -0.99 -5.58 -6.33
N ALA A 133 -0.82 -6.72 -7.00
CA ALA A 133 0.37 -7.55 -6.87
C ALA A 133 0.71 -8.34 -8.15
N SER A 134 1.95 -8.83 -8.22
CA SER A 134 2.33 -9.96 -9.06
C SER A 134 2.28 -11.25 -8.25
N THR A 135 2.02 -12.37 -8.90
CA THR A 135 2.19 -13.69 -8.28
C THR A 135 3.60 -14.20 -8.56
N VAL A 136 4.27 -14.78 -7.56
CA VAL A 136 5.56 -15.44 -7.80
C VAL A 136 5.35 -16.79 -8.51
N GLU A 137 4.23 -17.43 -8.22
CA GLU A 137 3.81 -18.68 -8.86
C GLU A 137 2.95 -18.40 -10.09
N ASN A 138 2.80 -19.40 -10.97
CA ASN A 138 2.01 -19.28 -12.21
C ASN A 138 0.74 -20.15 -12.23
N SER A 139 0.48 -20.89 -11.15
CA SER A 139 -0.65 -21.80 -11.03
C SER A 139 -1.01 -22.08 -9.58
N ILE A 140 -2.26 -22.50 -9.36
CA ILE A 140 -2.76 -23.01 -8.09
C ILE A 140 -3.15 -24.48 -8.20
N ARG A 141 -2.83 -25.26 -7.17
CA ARG A 141 -3.30 -26.64 -7.02
C ARG A 141 -4.58 -26.67 -6.21
N ILE A 142 -5.63 -27.24 -6.78
CA ILE A 142 -6.95 -27.36 -6.16
C ILE A 142 -7.25 -28.83 -5.93
N ASN A 143 -7.55 -29.19 -4.67
CA ASN A 143 -7.97 -30.53 -4.34
C ASN A 143 -9.49 -30.64 -4.44
N THR A 144 -9.96 -31.61 -5.21
CA THR A 144 -11.37 -31.92 -5.41
C THR A 144 -11.64 -33.37 -5.01
N SER A 145 -12.91 -33.77 -4.91
CA SER A 145 -13.28 -35.17 -4.68
C SER A 145 -12.82 -36.11 -5.80
N LEU A 146 -12.54 -35.59 -6.99
CA LEU A 146 -12.07 -36.35 -8.15
C LEU A 146 -10.54 -36.40 -8.26
N GLY A 147 -9.81 -35.72 -7.37
CA GLY A 147 -8.36 -35.63 -7.37
C GLY A 147 -7.84 -34.19 -7.34
N SER A 148 -6.54 -34.03 -7.59
CA SER A 148 -5.87 -32.75 -7.58
C SER A 148 -5.77 -32.16 -8.99
N LEU A 149 -6.18 -30.90 -9.14
CA LEU A 149 -6.15 -30.16 -10.40
C LEU A 149 -5.20 -28.98 -10.27
N ASN A 150 -4.20 -28.89 -11.14
CA ASN A 150 -3.35 -27.69 -11.23
C ASN A 150 -3.90 -26.75 -12.30
N ILE A 151 -4.19 -25.49 -11.94
CA ILE A 151 -4.76 -24.50 -12.86
C ILE A 151 -3.82 -23.31 -12.95
N SER A 152 -3.39 -22.99 -14.18
CA SER A 152 -2.61 -21.78 -14.44
C SER A 152 -3.41 -20.52 -14.11
N TYR A 153 -2.76 -19.52 -13.52
CA TYR A 153 -3.35 -18.20 -13.27
C TYR A 153 -3.81 -17.50 -14.56
N ASN A 154 -3.14 -17.77 -15.69
CA ASN A 154 -3.57 -17.30 -17.01
C ASN A 154 -4.93 -17.85 -17.46
N ASN A 155 -5.44 -18.89 -16.78
CA ASN A 155 -6.76 -19.48 -17.04
C ASN A 155 -7.79 -19.11 -15.95
N LEU A 156 -7.46 -18.18 -15.05
CA LEU A 156 -8.37 -17.70 -14.01
C LEU A 156 -8.89 -16.30 -14.33
N ASN A 157 -10.14 -16.04 -13.94
CA ASN A 157 -10.71 -14.70 -13.86
C ASN A 157 -10.65 -14.21 -12.41
N ALA A 158 -11.09 -15.06 -11.47
CA ALA A 158 -11.11 -14.72 -10.06
C ALA A 158 -11.09 -15.94 -9.15
N ILE A 159 -10.66 -15.74 -7.91
CA ILE A 159 -10.90 -16.62 -6.76
C ILE A 159 -11.65 -15.81 -5.72
N GLU A 160 -12.89 -16.18 -5.40
CA GLU A 160 -13.79 -15.44 -4.52
C GLU A 160 -14.20 -16.29 -3.32
N TYR A 161 -14.11 -15.76 -2.11
CA TYR A 161 -14.57 -16.43 -0.90
C TYR A 161 -16.08 -16.30 -0.72
N LEU A 162 -16.79 -17.42 -0.72
CA LEU A 162 -18.23 -17.49 -0.49
C LEU A 162 -18.53 -17.63 1.01
N ARG A 163 -18.69 -16.49 1.71
CA ARG A 163 -18.91 -16.44 3.17
C ARG A 163 -20.02 -17.36 3.69
N GLY A 164 -21.10 -17.56 2.91
CA GLY A 164 -22.22 -18.42 3.31
C GLY A 164 -21.93 -19.92 3.27
N GLU A 165 -20.88 -20.35 2.58
CA GLU A 165 -20.55 -21.76 2.36
C GLU A 165 -19.15 -22.14 2.89
N ASP A 166 -18.36 -21.17 3.37
CA ASP A 166 -16.96 -21.33 3.80
C ASP A 166 -16.07 -22.06 2.77
N ILE A 167 -16.26 -21.72 1.49
CA ILE A 167 -15.50 -22.25 0.35
C ILE A 167 -15.15 -21.13 -0.62
N TYR A 168 -14.32 -21.43 -1.62
CA TYR A 168 -13.93 -20.50 -2.67
C TYR A 168 -14.57 -20.89 -4.00
N LEU A 169 -15.06 -19.89 -4.72
CA LEU A 169 -15.48 -19.98 -6.11
C LEU A 169 -14.31 -19.57 -7.00
N ILE A 170 -13.84 -20.52 -7.80
CA ILE A 170 -12.74 -20.34 -8.73
C ILE A 170 -13.35 -20.15 -10.12
N ARG A 171 -13.36 -18.91 -10.59
CA ARG A 171 -13.88 -18.51 -11.89
C ARG A 171 -12.78 -18.65 -12.93
N ARG A 172 -13.04 -19.44 -13.97
CA ARG A 172 -12.04 -19.79 -15.00
C ARG A 172 -12.34 -19.13 -16.33
N ARG A 173 -11.29 -18.82 -17.09
CA ARG A 173 -11.40 -18.40 -18.48
C ARG A 173 -11.82 -19.62 -19.32
N ASN A 174 -12.92 -19.50 -20.05
CA ASN A 174 -13.40 -20.51 -21.00
C ASN A 174 -13.65 -21.92 -20.42
N ALA A 175 -13.94 -22.02 -19.12
CA ALA A 175 -14.24 -23.29 -18.45
C ALA A 175 -15.24 -23.08 -17.30
N SER A 176 -15.91 -24.15 -16.89
CA SER A 176 -16.89 -24.10 -15.78
C SER A 176 -16.23 -23.66 -14.47
N ASN A 177 -16.96 -22.99 -13.59
CA ASN A 177 -16.43 -22.63 -12.28
C ASN A 177 -16.18 -23.86 -11.40
N ILE A 178 -15.23 -23.76 -10.47
CA ILE A 178 -14.96 -24.79 -9.48
C ILE A 178 -15.24 -24.22 -8.09
N LYS A 179 -15.97 -24.98 -7.27
CA LYS A 179 -16.09 -24.73 -5.84
C LYS A 179 -15.06 -25.60 -5.12
N ALA A 180 -14.20 -25.00 -4.30
CA ALA A 180 -13.17 -25.73 -3.57
C ALA A 180 -12.85 -25.09 -2.22
N ASN A 181 -12.37 -25.90 -1.29
CA ASN A 181 -11.81 -25.42 -0.03
C ASN A 181 -10.31 -25.13 -0.21
N LEU A 182 -9.92 -23.88 0.03
CA LEU A 182 -8.52 -23.43 -0.03
C LEU A 182 -7.96 -23.07 1.36
N ASN A 183 -8.69 -23.38 2.45
CA ASN A 183 -8.23 -23.11 3.82
C ASN A 183 -6.92 -23.85 4.09
N GLY A 184 -5.96 -23.15 4.71
CA GLY A 184 -4.61 -23.66 4.94
C GLY A 184 -3.70 -23.65 3.70
N GLN A 185 -4.21 -23.22 2.54
CA GLN A 185 -3.40 -22.92 1.37
C GLN A 185 -3.03 -21.44 1.33
N SER A 186 -2.03 -21.13 0.52
CA SER A 186 -1.50 -19.77 0.38
C SER A 186 -1.05 -19.49 -1.04
N ILE A 187 -0.90 -18.22 -1.35
CA ILE A 187 -0.28 -17.70 -2.56
C ILE A 187 0.90 -16.79 -2.18
N ILE A 188 1.98 -16.84 -2.96
CA ILE A 188 3.11 -15.90 -2.79
C ILE A 188 2.90 -14.70 -3.71
N VAL A 189 2.82 -13.52 -3.12
CA VAL A 189 2.50 -12.26 -3.81
C VAL A 189 3.61 -11.23 -3.63
N TRP A 190 3.82 -10.42 -4.66
CA TRP A 190 4.67 -9.25 -4.64
C TRP A 190 3.81 -7.98 -4.81
N PRO A 191 3.46 -7.28 -3.71
CA PRO A 191 2.58 -6.12 -3.78
C PRO A 191 3.25 -4.89 -4.38
N ALA A 192 2.45 -4.01 -5.00
CA ALA A 192 2.88 -2.80 -5.68
C ALA A 192 3.50 -1.68 -4.78
N ALA A 193 3.73 -1.94 -3.50
CA ALA A 193 4.35 -0.98 -2.58
C ALA A 193 5.22 -1.65 -1.50
N GLY A 194 5.46 -2.95 -1.60
CA GLY A 194 6.13 -3.70 -0.54
C GLY A 194 6.84 -4.95 -1.02
N GLU A 195 7.46 -5.63 -0.06
CA GLU A 195 8.22 -6.85 -0.31
C GLU A 195 7.32 -8.07 -0.50
N ILE A 196 7.90 -9.14 -1.08
CA ILE A 196 7.23 -10.41 -1.32
C ILE A 196 6.80 -11.03 0.01
N PHE A 197 5.55 -11.49 0.08
CA PHE A 197 5.06 -12.24 1.23
C PHE A 197 4.12 -13.38 0.85
N LYS A 198 3.92 -14.30 1.80
CA LYS A 198 3.00 -15.43 1.69
C LYS A 198 1.65 -15.03 2.24
N LEU A 199 0.61 -15.06 1.42
CA LEU A 199 -0.76 -14.74 1.79
C LEU A 199 -1.58 -16.03 1.92
N GLY A 200 -2.09 -16.30 3.13
CA GLY A 200 -3.05 -17.38 3.37
C GLY A 200 -4.43 -17.06 2.77
N PHE A 201 -5.08 -18.03 2.13
CA PHE A 201 -6.41 -17.85 1.55
C PHE A 201 -7.47 -17.50 2.61
N GLU A 202 -7.28 -17.92 3.85
CA GLU A 202 -8.14 -17.57 4.99
C GLU A 202 -8.28 -16.06 5.23
N HIS A 203 -7.37 -15.24 4.70
CA HIS A 203 -7.47 -13.77 4.76
C HIS A 203 -8.10 -13.16 3.51
N VAL A 204 -8.20 -13.92 2.41
CA VAL A 204 -8.67 -13.47 1.12
C VAL A 204 -10.19 -13.36 1.09
N SER A 205 -10.68 -12.25 0.55
CA SER A 205 -12.07 -12.09 0.12
C SER A 205 -12.18 -12.36 -1.38
N GLU A 206 -11.33 -11.75 -2.19
CA GLU A 206 -11.30 -11.95 -3.64
C GLU A 206 -9.88 -11.72 -4.20
N ILE A 207 -9.50 -12.50 -5.20
CA ILE A 207 -8.35 -12.23 -6.07
C ILE A 207 -8.88 -12.16 -7.50
N VAL A 208 -8.65 -11.05 -8.19
CA VAL A 208 -8.95 -10.88 -9.61
C VAL A 208 -7.65 -11.01 -10.41
N PHE A 209 -7.68 -11.79 -11.49
CA PHE A 209 -6.53 -12.04 -12.37
C PHE A 209 -6.68 -11.26 -13.68
N ASN A 210 -5.76 -10.33 -13.92
CA ASN A 210 -5.77 -9.40 -15.06
C ASN A 210 -5.27 -10.03 -16.37
#